data_AF-A0A945QIL0-F1
#
_entry.id   AF-A0A945QIL0-F1
#
_cell.length_a   1.000
_cell.length_b   1.000
_cell.length_c   1.000
_cell.angle_alpha   90.00
_cell.angle_beta   90.00
_cell.angle_gamma   90.00
#
_symmetry.space_group_name_H-M   'P 1'
#
loop_
_entity.id
_entity.type
_entity.pdbx_description
1 polymer ?
#
loop_
_entity_poly.entity_id
_entity_poly.type
_entity_poly.pdbx_seq_one_letter_code
_entity_poly.pdbx_strand_id
1 'polypeptide(L)'
;MPEATETAETKLFSPLAIKSVTLKNRIVVSPMCQYSAKDGHPQQWHFDHHTRYAEGGVGLGFVEATGVEPRGRISHGCPGIWSDDH
;
A
#
# COMPACT_ATOMS: atom_id res chain seq x y z
N MET A 1 26.45 -37.62 -14.13
CA MET A 1 26.08 -36.99 -12.84
C MET A 1 25.43 -35.67 -13.20
N PRO A 2 24.11 -35.50 -12.98
CA PRO A 2 23.42 -34.32 -13.51
C PRO A 2 23.84 -33.07 -12.74
N GLU A 3 24.01 -32.03 -13.54
CA GLU A 3 24.45 -30.68 -13.24
C GLU A 3 23.51 -30.02 -12.23
N ALA A 4 24.06 -29.39 -11.19
CA ALA A 4 23.28 -28.64 -10.22
C ALA A 4 22.59 -27.47 -10.95
N THR A 5 21.27 -27.57 -11.10
CA THR A 5 20.42 -26.50 -11.60
C THR A 5 20.67 -25.24 -10.78
N GLU A 6 21.25 -24.21 -11.39
CA GLU A 6 21.38 -22.88 -10.83
C GLU A 6 19.96 -22.29 -10.67
N THR A 7 19.33 -22.57 -9.52
CA THR A 7 18.08 -21.92 -9.13
C THR A 7 18.40 -20.46 -8.90
N ALA A 8 18.04 -19.59 -9.86
CA ALA A 8 18.12 -18.15 -9.68
C ALA A 8 17.46 -17.77 -8.35
N GLU A 9 18.27 -17.34 -7.37
CA GLU A 9 17.75 -16.98 -6.06
C GLU A 9 16.71 -15.88 -6.20
N THR A 10 15.48 -16.19 -5.81
CA THR A 10 14.35 -15.26 -5.91
C THR A 10 14.62 -14.02 -5.09
N LYS A 11 14.69 -12.86 -5.75
CA LYS A 11 14.85 -11.57 -5.07
C LYS A 11 13.58 -11.09 -4.37
N LEU A 12 12.44 -11.75 -4.58
CA LEU A 12 11.14 -11.34 -4.03
C LEU A 12 11.16 -11.16 -2.50
N PHE A 13 11.82 -12.08 -1.78
CA PHE A 13 11.93 -12.03 -0.32
C PHE A 13 13.22 -11.37 0.19
N SER A 14 14.05 -10.85 -0.72
CA SER A 14 15.26 -10.13 -0.34
C SER A 14 14.92 -8.69 0.08
N PRO A 15 15.68 -8.09 1.02
CA PRO A 15 15.52 -6.69 1.36
C PRO A 15 15.74 -5.75 0.17
N LEU A 16 15.09 -4.60 0.20
CA LEU A 16 15.23 -3.54 -0.81
C LEU A 16 15.33 -2.17 -0.13
N ALA A 17 16.42 -1.47 -0.34
CA ALA A 17 16.59 -0.09 0.13
C ALA A 17 16.10 0.91 -0.93
N ILE A 18 15.21 1.81 -0.52
CA ILE A 18 14.71 2.94 -1.33
C ILE A 18 14.93 4.22 -0.52
N LYS A 19 15.89 5.05 -0.95
CA LYS A 19 16.36 6.22 -0.19
C LYS A 19 16.73 5.81 1.25
N SER A 20 16.07 6.39 2.25
CA SER A 20 16.32 6.12 3.68
C SER A 20 15.50 4.96 4.25
N VAL A 21 14.63 4.32 3.46
CA VAL A 21 13.72 3.26 3.92
C VAL A 21 14.21 1.90 3.40
N THR A 22 14.29 0.91 4.28
CA THR A 22 14.62 -0.47 3.92
C THR A 22 13.40 -1.36 4.08
N LEU A 23 12.94 -1.94 2.97
CA LEU A 23 11.84 -2.90 2.94
C LEU A 23 12.38 -4.29 3.28
N LYS A 24 11.64 -5.03 4.11
CA LYS A 24 11.97 -6.43 4.46
C LYS A 24 11.85 -7.42 3.29
N ASN A 25 11.02 -7.10 2.30
CA ASN A 25 10.83 -7.86 1.08
C ASN A 25 10.36 -6.93 -0.06
N ARG A 26 10.27 -7.45 -1.28
CA ARG A 26 9.86 -6.71 -2.49
C ARG A 26 8.37 -6.88 -2.80
N ILE A 27 7.57 -7.28 -1.82
CA ILE A 27 6.12 -7.45 -1.95
C ILE A 27 5.47 -6.13 -1.58
N VAL A 28 4.76 -5.53 -2.54
CA VAL A 28 4.16 -4.20 -2.40
C VAL A 28 2.67 -4.27 -2.72
N VAL A 29 1.86 -3.67 -1.86
CA VAL A 29 0.41 -3.50 -2.12
C VAL A 29 0.20 -2.22 -2.91
N SER A 30 -0.34 -2.36 -4.11
CA SER A 30 -0.70 -1.23 -4.99
C SER A 30 -1.76 -0.32 -4.34
N PRO A 31 -1.83 0.97 -4.72
CA PRO A 31 -2.91 1.85 -4.27
C PRO A 31 -4.25 1.37 -4.85
N MET A 32 -5.14 0.87 -4.00
CA MET A 32 -6.43 0.29 -4.39
C MET A 32 -7.58 1.04 -3.74
N CYS A 33 -8.35 1.80 -4.53
CA CYS A 33 -9.51 2.55 -4.04
C CYS A 33 -10.58 1.64 -3.43
N GLN A 34 -10.97 1.95 -2.18
CA GLN A 34 -12.02 1.24 -1.46
C GLN A 34 -13.35 1.98 -1.48
N TYR A 35 -13.35 3.26 -1.88
CA TYR A 35 -14.56 4.09 -2.02
C TYR A 35 -15.45 4.11 -0.77
N SER A 36 -14.84 4.02 0.40
CA SER A 36 -15.53 3.85 1.68
C SER A 36 -15.33 5.03 2.64
N ALA A 37 -14.66 6.10 2.18
CA ALA A 37 -14.48 7.32 2.96
C ALA A 37 -15.80 8.11 3.07
N LYS A 38 -15.92 8.92 4.12
CA LYS A 38 -17.03 9.87 4.29
C LYS A 38 -16.45 11.27 4.35
N ASP A 39 -16.86 12.12 3.41
CA ASP A 39 -16.38 13.49 3.28
C ASP A 39 -14.84 13.64 3.21
N GLY A 40 -14.14 12.61 2.73
CA GLY A 40 -12.69 12.56 2.68
C GLY A 40 -12.04 11.86 3.88
N HIS A 41 -12.77 11.63 4.97
CA HIS A 41 -12.22 10.98 6.16
C HIS A 41 -12.18 9.45 5.99
N PRO A 42 -11.00 8.83 6.21
CA PRO A 42 -10.89 7.38 6.34
C PRO A 42 -11.77 6.87 7.48
N GLN A 43 -12.59 5.88 7.17
CA GLN A 43 -13.41 5.12 8.12
C GLN A 43 -12.65 3.89 8.64
N GLN A 44 -13.18 3.24 9.69
CA GLN A 44 -12.64 1.98 10.25
C GLN A 44 -12.29 0.93 9.18
N TRP A 45 -13.08 0.85 8.11
CA TRP A 45 -12.83 -0.02 6.96
C TRP A 45 -11.40 0.10 6.41
N HIS A 46 -10.87 1.32 6.26
CA HIS A 46 -9.54 1.55 5.69
C HIS A 46 -8.45 1.06 6.64
N PHE A 47 -8.65 1.25 7.95
CA PHE A 47 -7.74 0.74 8.97
C PHE A 47 -7.69 -0.78 8.94
N ASP A 48 -8.85 -1.45 8.96
CA ASP A 48 -8.93 -2.91 8.92
C ASP A 48 -8.34 -3.45 7.60
N HIS A 49 -8.63 -2.80 6.48
CA HIS A 49 -8.10 -3.14 5.16
C HIS A 49 -6.56 -3.11 5.14
N HIS A 50 -5.94 -2.02 5.58
CA HIS A 50 -4.49 -1.91 5.61
C HIS A 50 -3.83 -2.78 6.68
N THR A 51 -4.48 -2.98 7.82
CA THR A 51 -3.99 -3.85 8.91
C THR A 51 -3.81 -5.28 8.42
N ARG A 52 -4.77 -5.81 7.64
CA ARG A 52 -4.68 -7.16 7.06
C ARG A 52 -3.44 -7.36 6.20
N TYR A 53 -3.04 -6.35 5.43
CA TYR A 53 -1.80 -6.42 4.63
C TYR A 53 -0.55 -6.25 5.49
N ALA A 54 -0.59 -5.37 6.48
CA ALA A 54 0.51 -5.18 7.41
C ALA A 54 0.83 -6.48 8.17
N GLU A 55 -0.20 -7.16 8.67
CA GLU A 55 -0.12 -8.48 9.30
C GLU A 55 0.33 -9.57 8.31
N GLY A 56 -0.14 -9.49 7.06
CA GLY A 56 0.26 -10.38 5.96
C GLY A 56 1.74 -10.30 5.56
N GLY A 57 2.50 -9.37 6.14
CA GLY A 57 3.95 -9.34 5.99
C GLY A 57 4.43 -8.63 4.72
N VAL A 58 3.64 -7.74 4.13
CA VAL A 58 4.09 -6.94 2.98
C VAL A 58 5.25 -6.01 3.36
N GLY A 59 6.13 -5.73 2.41
CA GLY A 59 7.27 -4.83 2.62
C GLY A 59 6.86 -3.37 2.59
N LEU A 60 5.91 -3.02 1.73
CA LEU A 60 5.36 -1.67 1.57
C LEU A 60 3.87 -1.78 1.21
N GLY A 61 3.05 -0.88 1.76
CA GLY A 61 1.66 -0.70 1.35
C GLY A 61 1.41 0.74 0.95
N PHE A 62 0.77 0.95 -0.20
CA PHE A 62 0.26 2.26 -0.58
C PHE A 62 -1.16 2.44 -0.05
N VAL A 63 -1.44 3.62 0.50
CA VAL A 63 -2.82 4.07 0.74
C VAL A 63 -3.49 4.33 -0.62
N GLU A 64 -4.81 4.17 -0.68
CA GLU A 64 -5.57 4.43 -1.89
C GLU A 64 -5.45 5.87 -2.40
N ALA A 65 -5.89 6.10 -3.65
CA ALA A 65 -5.82 7.42 -4.27
C ALA A 65 -6.57 8.46 -3.43
N THR A 66 -5.81 9.36 -2.81
CA THR A 66 -6.30 10.35 -1.85
C THR A 66 -6.37 11.72 -2.53
N GLY A 67 -7.55 12.35 -2.51
CA GLY A 67 -7.77 13.64 -3.13
C GLY A 67 -7.09 14.78 -2.38
N VAL A 68 -6.32 15.61 -3.10
CA VAL A 68 -5.69 16.82 -2.53
C VAL A 68 -6.64 18.02 -2.44
N GLU A 69 -7.82 17.89 -3.03
CA GLU A 69 -8.90 18.89 -3.01
C GLU A 69 -10.26 18.16 -3.17
N PRO A 70 -11.38 18.72 -2.69
CA PRO A 70 -12.68 18.05 -2.74
C PRO A 70 -13.11 17.62 -4.15
N ARG A 71 -12.79 18.45 -5.16
CA ARG A 71 -13.09 18.22 -6.59
C ARG A 71 -12.16 17.22 -7.28
N GLY A 72 -11.01 16.92 -6.66
CA GLY A 72 -9.99 16.02 -7.21
C GLY A 72 -10.27 14.55 -6.88
N ARG A 73 -11.35 14.26 -6.14
CA ARG A 73 -11.79 12.91 -5.85
C ARG A 73 -12.41 12.25 -7.08
N ILE A 74 -12.13 10.96 -7.28
CA ILE A 74 -12.76 10.16 -8.34
C ILE A 74 -14.24 9.92 -8.02
N SER A 75 -14.54 9.60 -6.75
CA SER A 75 -15.90 9.43 -6.26
C SER A 75 -16.07 10.05 -4.86
N HIS A 76 -17.31 10.23 -4.41
CA HIS A 76 -17.61 10.75 -3.08
C HIS A 76 -17.03 9.90 -1.94
N GLY A 77 -16.77 8.61 -2.19
CA GLY A 77 -16.18 7.68 -1.25
C GLY A 77 -14.64 7.67 -1.23
N CYS A 78 -13.97 8.52 -2.02
CA CYS A 78 -12.50 8.61 -1.98
C CYS A 78 -12.02 9.39 -0.75
N PRO A 79 -10.91 8.97 -0.13
CA PRO A 79 -10.29 9.73 0.95
C PRO A 79 -9.72 11.07 0.47
N GLY A 80 -9.48 11.97 1.42
CA GLY A 80 -9.03 13.33 1.22
C GLY A 80 -7.86 13.71 2.12
N ILE A 81 -7.08 14.72 1.71
CA ILE A 81 -5.99 15.30 2.51
C ILE A 81 -5.89 16.83 2.29
N TRP A 82 -7.03 17.50 2.15
CA TRP A 82 -7.10 18.95 1.86
C TRP A 82 -7.40 19.83 3.08
N SER A 83 -7.56 19.22 4.25
CA SER A 83 -7.83 19.88 5.54
C SER A 83 -7.06 19.14 6.62
N ASP A 84 -6.63 19.86 7.66
CA ASP A 84 -5.87 19.32 8.79
C ASP A 84 -6.65 18.28 9.61
N ASP A 85 -7.97 18.28 9.51
CA ASP A 85 -8.84 17.32 10.19
C ASP A 85 -8.84 15.90 9.55
N HIS A 86 -8.23 15.72 8.37
CA HIS A 86 -8.21 14.43 7.65
C HIS A 86 -7.15 13.44 8.13
#